data_AF-A0A0J6EW26-F1
#
_entry.id   AF-A0A0J6EW26-F1
#
_cell.length_a   1.000
_cell.length_b   1.000
_cell.length_c   1.000
_cell.angle_alpha   90.00
_cell.angle_beta   90.00
_cell.angle_gamma   90.00
#
_symmetry.space_group_name_H-M   'P 1'
#
loop_
_entity.id
_entity.type
_entity.pdbx_description
1 polymer ?
#
loop_
_entity_poly.entity_id
_entity_poly.type
_entity_poly.pdbx_seq_one_letter_code
_entity_poly.pdbx_strand_id
1 'polypeptide(L)'
;MAISSVGASAHAAILSRGAPSASSRKSASAVQQTLRELQQQLRLVLQQMERVRKSPAAADQKAQQLQALNTQAAALQGQIQKILQEQLKSLQA
;
A
#
# COMPACT_ATOMS: atom_id res chain seq x y z
N MET A 1 19.97 -29.47 56.58
CA MET A 1 19.53 -29.85 55.22
C MET A 1 18.36 -28.96 54.84
N ALA A 2 18.39 -28.43 53.62
CA ALA A 2 17.63 -27.27 53.17
C ALA A 2 16.12 -27.52 53.08
N ILE A 3 15.33 -26.58 53.64
CA ILE A 3 13.92 -26.42 53.32
C ILE A 3 13.83 -25.66 52.00
N SER A 4 13.49 -26.36 50.91
CA SER A 4 13.31 -25.76 49.59
C SER A 4 12.15 -24.77 49.62
N SER A 5 12.47 -23.52 49.27
CA SER A 5 11.52 -22.44 49.03
C SER A 5 10.63 -22.78 47.83
N VAL A 6 9.39 -23.21 48.10
CA VAL A 6 8.27 -23.04 47.17
C VAL A 6 7.93 -21.55 47.18
N GLY A 7 8.71 -20.80 46.39
CA GLY A 7 8.51 -19.39 46.14
C GLY A 7 7.50 -19.22 45.02
N ALA A 8 6.33 -18.72 45.39
CA ALA A 8 5.32 -18.12 44.55
C ALA A 8 5.90 -17.38 43.32
N SER A 9 5.30 -17.58 42.15
CA SER A 9 4.63 -16.51 41.38
C SER A 9 4.43 -16.92 39.92
N ALA A 10 3.31 -17.58 39.66
CA ALA A 10 2.71 -17.79 38.35
C ALA A 10 2.17 -16.48 37.69
N HIS A 11 2.76 -15.30 37.97
CA HIS A 11 2.20 -14.01 37.59
C HIS A 11 3.20 -12.95 37.09
N ALA A 12 4.48 -13.29 36.88
CA ALA A 12 5.49 -12.32 36.45
C ALA A 12 5.78 -12.28 34.93
N ALA A 13 5.13 -13.11 34.10
CA ALA A 13 5.33 -13.11 32.65
C ALA A 13 4.25 -12.34 31.85
N ILE A 14 3.22 -11.80 32.53
CA ILE A 14 2.08 -11.11 31.87
C ILE A 14 2.26 -9.58 31.86
N LEU A 15 3.28 -9.04 32.54
CA LEU A 15 3.42 -7.59 32.79
C LEU A 15 4.57 -6.88 32.05
N SER A 16 5.26 -7.51 31.09
CA SER A 16 6.00 -6.75 30.06
C SER A 16 5.08 -6.29 28.94
N ARG A 17 3.95 -5.69 29.33
CA ARG A 17 3.04 -4.93 28.48
C ARG A 17 3.62 -3.52 28.36
N GLY A 18 4.55 -3.33 27.43
CA GLY A 18 5.24 -2.05 27.30
C GLY A 18 6.03 -1.87 26.01
N ALA A 19 5.65 -2.52 24.91
CA ALA A 19 6.13 -2.13 23.59
C ALA A 19 4.95 -1.52 22.81
N PRO A 20 4.76 -0.19 22.83
CA PRO A 20 3.90 0.43 21.84
C PRO A 20 4.54 0.23 20.46
N SER A 21 3.72 -0.11 19.47
CA SER A 21 4.02 0.12 18.05
C SER A 21 4.81 -0.96 17.28
N ALA A 22 4.33 -2.20 17.29
CA ALA A 22 4.61 -3.17 16.21
C ALA A 22 3.49 -3.14 15.14
N SER A 23 2.22 -3.05 15.55
CA SER A 23 1.07 -3.09 14.63
C SER A 23 0.93 -1.83 13.75
N SER A 24 1.27 -0.64 14.26
CA SER A 24 1.21 0.61 13.49
C SER A 24 2.26 0.66 12.35
N ARG A 25 3.49 0.18 12.62
CA ARG A 25 4.56 0.09 11.61
C ARG A 25 4.24 -0.88 10.47
N LYS A 26 3.57 -2.00 10.76
CA LYS A 26 3.15 -2.97 9.73
C LYS A 26 2.08 -2.41 8.79
N SER A 27 1.15 -1.61 9.32
CA SER A 27 0.11 -0.94 8.53
C SER A 27 0.70 0.13 7.60
N ALA A 28 1.58 0.99 8.11
CA ALA A 28 2.25 2.02 7.31
C ALA A 28 3.05 1.43 6.13
N SER A 29 3.72 0.29 6.35
CA SER A 29 4.45 -0.44 5.30
C SER A 29 3.52 -1.02 4.22
N ALA A 30 2.35 -1.55 4.62
CA ALA A 30 1.39 -2.11 3.67
C ALA A 30 0.80 -1.01 2.77
N VAL A 31 0.44 0.14 3.34
CA VAL A 31 -0.04 1.31 2.59
C VAL A 31 1.01 1.80 1.59
N GLN A 32 2.26 1.96 2.03
CA GLN A 32 3.36 2.35 1.14
C GLN A 32 3.62 1.33 0.02
N GLN A 33 3.45 0.03 0.31
CA GLN A 33 3.60 -1.02 -0.70
C GLN A 33 2.51 -0.92 -1.77
N THR A 34 1.24 -0.82 -1.38
CA THR A 34 0.12 -0.62 -2.30
C THR A 34 0.31 0.62 -3.17
N LEU A 35 0.78 1.72 -2.57
CA LEU A 35 1.02 2.98 -3.28
C LEU A 35 2.13 2.82 -4.34
N ARG A 36 3.22 2.11 -4.01
CA ARG A 36 4.28 1.78 -4.99
C ARG A 36 3.76 0.92 -6.14
N GLU A 37 2.93 -0.07 -5.84
CA GLU A 37 2.33 -0.94 -6.87
C GLU A 37 1.41 -0.14 -7.80
N LEU A 38 0.53 0.70 -7.27
CA LEU A 38 -0.34 1.55 -8.08
C LEU A 38 0.45 2.55 -8.95
N GLN A 39 1.52 3.14 -8.41
CA GLN A 39 2.41 3.99 -9.20
C GLN A 39 3.14 3.23 -10.32
N GLN A 40 3.50 1.97 -10.09
CA GLN A 40 4.08 1.12 -11.14
C GLN A 40 3.04 0.80 -12.21
N GLN A 41 1.82 0.43 -11.82
CA GLN A 41 0.73 0.18 -12.77
C GLN A 41 0.44 1.42 -13.63
N LEU A 42 0.39 2.61 -13.02
CA LEU A 42 0.19 3.85 -13.76
C LEU A 42 1.32 4.09 -14.78
N ARG A 43 2.59 3.85 -14.40
CA ARG A 43 3.72 3.95 -15.34
C ARG A 43 3.59 2.98 -16.50
N LEU A 44 3.17 1.75 -16.25
CA LEU A 44 2.96 0.75 -17.31
C LEU A 44 1.85 1.18 -18.29
N VAL A 45 0.73 1.70 -17.77
CA VAL A 45 -0.36 2.24 -18.61
C VAL A 45 0.14 3.39 -19.48
N LEU A 46 0.90 4.33 -18.92
CA LEU A 46 1.47 5.46 -19.67
C LEU A 46 2.44 4.98 -20.77
N GLN A 47 3.30 4.00 -20.46
CA GLN A 47 4.16 3.39 -21.48
C GLN A 47 3.35 2.70 -22.58
N GLN A 48 2.26 2.03 -22.22
CA GLN A 48 1.38 1.39 -23.20
C GLN A 48 0.69 2.43 -24.09
N MET A 49 0.27 3.56 -23.53
CA MET A 49 -0.25 4.69 -24.32
C MET A 49 0.79 5.20 -25.31
N GLU A 50 2.05 5.39 -24.91
CA GLU A 50 3.12 5.78 -25.84
C GLU A 50 3.31 4.75 -26.96
N ARG A 51 3.26 3.45 -26.64
CA ARG A 51 3.35 2.38 -27.64
C ARG A 51 2.18 2.44 -28.62
N VAL A 52 0.95 2.67 -28.14
CA VAL A 52 -0.24 2.81 -29.01
C VAL A 52 -0.12 4.04 -29.91
N ARG A 53 0.40 5.17 -29.40
CA ARG A 53 0.64 6.37 -30.21
C ARG A 53 1.63 6.10 -31.35
N LYS A 54 2.70 5.37 -31.05
CA LYS A 54 3.76 4.98 -32.00
C LYS A 54 3.39 3.79 -32.91
N SER A 55 2.36 3.03 -32.57
CA SER A 55 1.88 1.88 -33.34
C SER A 55 1.49 2.28 -34.78
N PRO A 56 1.62 1.40 -35.79
CA PRO A 56 1.10 1.66 -37.13
C PRO A 56 -0.43 1.46 -37.28
N ALA A 57 -1.17 1.22 -36.19
CA ALA A 57 -2.61 1.01 -36.23
C ALA A 57 -3.40 2.22 -36.79
N ALA A 58 -4.60 1.96 -37.31
CA ALA A 58 -5.52 2.99 -37.81
C ALA A 58 -5.89 4.00 -36.72
N ALA A 59 -6.14 5.26 -37.12
CA ALA A 59 -6.39 6.36 -36.20
C ALA A 59 -7.57 6.10 -35.25
N ASP A 60 -8.66 5.53 -35.77
CA ASP A 60 -9.83 5.13 -34.96
C ASP A 60 -9.48 4.08 -33.90
N GLN A 61 -8.71 3.05 -34.27
CA GLN A 61 -8.30 2.03 -33.31
C GLN A 61 -7.35 2.57 -32.25
N LYS A 62 -6.45 3.49 -32.63
CA LYS A 62 -5.60 4.20 -31.67
C LYS A 62 -6.43 5.04 -30.71
N ALA A 63 -7.40 5.80 -31.22
CA ALA A 63 -8.26 6.65 -30.39
C ALA A 63 -9.02 5.82 -29.35
N GLN A 64 -9.63 4.71 -29.78
CA GLN A 64 -10.32 3.78 -28.88
C GLN A 64 -9.38 3.18 -27.81
N GLN A 65 -8.20 2.71 -28.21
CA GLN A 65 -7.22 2.17 -27.26
C GLN A 65 -6.70 3.23 -26.28
N LEU A 66 -6.40 4.44 -26.77
CA LEU A 66 -5.94 5.54 -25.93
C LEU A 66 -7.03 6.02 -24.97
N GLN A 67 -8.29 6.02 -25.40
CA GLN A 67 -9.40 6.37 -24.53
C GLN A 67 -9.55 5.35 -23.40
N ALA A 68 -9.48 4.04 -23.70
CA ALA A 68 -9.53 2.99 -22.70
C ALA A 68 -8.36 3.04 -21.71
N LEU A 69 -7.14 3.29 -22.21
CA LEU A 69 -5.95 3.45 -21.36
C LEU A 69 -6.03 4.73 -20.51
N ASN A 70 -6.59 5.82 -21.03
CA ASN A 70 -6.82 7.05 -20.25
C ASN A 70 -7.81 6.82 -19.11
N THR A 71 -8.92 6.10 -19.33
CA THR A 71 -9.85 5.77 -18.25
C THR A 71 -9.19 4.89 -17.20
N GLN A 72 -8.35 3.94 -17.61
CA GLN A 72 -7.57 3.12 -16.67
C GLN A 72 -6.58 3.98 -15.86
N ALA A 73 -5.87 4.91 -16.51
CA ALA A 73 -4.96 5.83 -15.84
C ALA A 73 -5.69 6.73 -14.84
N ALA A 74 -6.85 7.29 -15.21
CA ALA A 74 -7.66 8.11 -14.32
C ALA A 74 -8.15 7.34 -13.09
N ALA A 75 -8.58 6.07 -13.27
CA ALA A 75 -8.98 5.21 -12.17
C ALA A 75 -7.81 4.94 -11.19
N LEU A 76 -6.62 4.63 -11.71
CA LEU A 76 -5.41 4.43 -10.90
C LEU A 76 -5.02 5.70 -10.15
N GLN A 77 -5.06 6.86 -10.81
CA GLN A 77 -4.79 8.15 -10.17
C GLN A 77 -5.77 8.44 -9.04
N GLY A 78 -7.06 8.14 -9.22
CA GLY A 78 -8.08 8.27 -8.17
C GLY A 78 -7.79 7.36 -6.96
N GLN A 79 -7.38 6.12 -7.18
CA GLN A 79 -7.00 5.19 -6.11
C GLN A 79 -5.76 5.68 -5.34
N ILE A 80 -4.74 6.16 -6.05
CA ILE A 80 -3.53 6.74 -5.45
C ILE A 80 -3.91 7.92 -4.54
N GLN A 81 -4.76 8.83 -5.02
CA GLN A 81 -5.21 9.98 -4.23
C GLN A 81 -5.98 9.57 -2.97
N LYS A 82 -6.88 8.58 -3.06
CA LYS A 82 -7.59 8.06 -1.89
C LYS A 82 -6.63 7.51 -0.84
N ILE A 83 -5.66 6.70 -1.26
CA ILE A 83 -4.68 6.11 -0.35
C ILE A 83 -3.78 7.17 0.29
N LEU A 84 -3.37 8.19 -0.48
CA LEU A 84 -2.62 9.33 0.08
C LEU A 84 -3.42 10.08 1.15
N GLN A 85 -4.72 10.30 0.91
CA GLN A 85 -5.59 10.94 1.91
C GLN A 85 -5.76 10.08 3.16
N GLU A 86 -5.91 8.76 3.02
CA GLU A 86 -5.96 7.84 4.16
C GLU A 86 -4.65 7.82 4.95
N GLN A 87 -3.52 7.86 4.25
CA GLN A 87 -2.21 7.97 4.88
C GLN A 87 -2.06 9.28 5.66
N LEU A 88 -2.48 10.41 5.08
CA LEU A 88 -2.49 11.70 5.79
C LEU A 88 -3.37 11.68 7.03
N LYS A 89 -4.58 11.12 6.94
CA LYS A 89 -5.50 10.98 8.09
C LYS A 89 -4.92 10.12 9.19
N SER A 90 -4.31 8.99 8.85
CA SER A 90 -3.67 8.08 9.82
C SER A 90 -2.38 8.63 10.44
N LEU A 91 -1.77 9.64 9.84
CA LEU A 91 -0.64 10.38 10.42
C LEU A 91 -1.09 11.53 11.36
N GLN A 92 -2.33 12.03 11.20
CA GLN A 92 -2.89 13.12 11.99
C GLN A 92 -3.74 12.65 13.19
N ALA A 93 -4.15 11.37 13.20
CA ALA A 93 -4.88 10.73 14.29
C ALA A 93 -3.93 10.06 15.29
#